data_AF-A0AAW6U6C6-F1
#
_entry.id   AF-A0AAW6U6C6-F1
#
_cell.length_a   1.000
_cell.length_b   1.000
_cell.length_c   1.000
_cell.angle_alpha   90.00
_cell.angle_beta   90.00
_cell.angle_gamma   90.00
#
_symmetry.space_group_name_H-M   'P 1'
#
loop_
_entity.id
_entity.type
_entity.pdbx_description
1 polymer ?
#
loop_
_entity_poly.entity_id
_entity_poly.type
_entity_poly.pdbx_seq_one_letter_code
_entity_poly.pdbx_strand_id
1 'polypeptide(L)'
;MARVQKVQPKKKKTNQPSQKNAKSKTELAKTNPKREATKNEILFFRLGISIIAIAIVVVTIIFIVQYFMNREPEAGPYDDYMHITATELIILAGYDEVHGVYGDFSQLDGKAEYEDLKALIDGETHIYFYFYRSSKISNPIYEAVMSVDDLENTAFLFVDMDATGNANLFEQPKLTHLALEQNRDNMLVIFEVEADDNKFETWVLTNHIVIEVNKLQS
;
A
#
# COMPACT_ATOMS: atom_id res chain seq x y z
N MET A 1 44.04 103.28 40.34
CA MET A 1 44.28 101.86 39.95
C MET A 1 42.96 101.10 40.04
N ALA A 2 42.73 100.11 39.16
CA ALA A 2 41.62 99.13 39.13
C ALA A 2 40.17 99.66 39.13
N ARG A 3 39.12 98.99 38.60
CA ARG A 3 38.84 98.21 37.38
C ARG A 3 37.42 97.64 37.59
N VAL A 4 36.44 98.24 36.92
CA VAL A 4 35.16 97.70 36.39
C VAL A 4 34.69 96.30 36.85
N GLN A 5 33.42 96.20 37.26
CA GLN A 5 32.52 95.13 36.78
C GLN A 5 31.02 95.54 36.78
N LYS A 6 30.28 95.08 35.76
CA LYS A 6 28.81 95.21 35.60
C LYS A 6 28.17 93.82 35.71
N VAL A 7 26.99 93.72 36.33
CA VAL A 7 26.03 92.61 36.11
C VAL A 7 24.59 93.14 36.17
N GLN A 8 23.73 92.72 35.22
CA GLN A 8 22.26 92.87 35.29
C GLN A 8 21.62 91.53 35.68
N PRO A 9 20.41 91.51 36.28
CA PRO A 9 19.41 90.56 35.75
C PRO A 9 17.91 90.90 35.87
N LYS A 10 17.15 90.32 34.92
CA LYS A 10 15.84 89.62 35.02
C LYS A 10 14.47 90.33 34.85
N LYS A 11 13.58 89.57 34.18
CA LYS A 11 12.19 89.84 33.74
C LYS A 11 11.11 89.46 34.79
N LYS A 12 9.90 90.05 34.65
CA LYS A 12 8.52 89.63 35.08
C LYS A 12 7.51 90.57 34.35
N LYS A 13 6.23 90.27 34.07
CA LYS A 13 5.39 89.04 34.14
C LYS A 13 4.27 89.08 33.05
N THR A 14 3.70 87.91 32.77
CA THR A 14 2.50 87.48 32.00
C THR A 14 1.15 88.15 32.36
N ASN A 15 0.19 88.27 31.40
CA ASN A 15 -1.22 87.81 31.52
C ASN A 15 -2.10 88.04 30.24
N GLN A 16 -3.18 87.25 30.11
CA GLN A 16 -4.17 87.11 29.00
C GLN A 16 -5.47 87.95 29.29
N PRO A 17 -6.48 88.15 28.38
CA PRO A 17 -7.31 87.05 27.82
C PRO A 17 -7.97 87.21 26.40
N SER A 18 -8.41 86.04 25.89
CA SER A 18 -9.42 85.69 24.85
C SER A 18 -10.37 86.74 24.22
N GLN A 19 -10.54 86.66 22.88
CA GLN A 19 -11.88 86.52 22.27
C GLN A 19 -11.88 85.73 20.94
N LYS A 20 -13.03 85.14 20.60
CA LYS A 20 -13.22 84.10 19.55
C LYS A 20 -13.50 84.71 18.16
N ASN A 21 -13.14 83.97 17.11
CA ASN A 21 -13.84 84.05 15.83
C ASN A 21 -14.26 82.64 15.39
N ALA A 22 -15.56 82.45 15.15
CA ALA A 22 -16.12 81.17 14.72
C ALA A 22 -16.06 81.05 13.19
N LYS A 23 -15.74 79.85 12.68
CA LYS A 23 -16.09 79.46 11.32
C LYS A 23 -16.94 78.20 11.35
N SER A 24 -17.97 78.23 10.50
CA SER A 24 -19.04 77.26 10.35
C SER A 24 -18.61 75.80 10.46
N LYS A 25 -19.46 74.97 11.08
CA LYS A 25 -19.43 73.53 10.83
C LYS A 25 -19.75 73.29 9.36
N THR A 26 -18.87 72.59 8.66
CA THR A 26 -19.24 71.83 7.47
C THR A 26 -19.23 70.36 7.87
N GLU A 27 -20.35 69.67 7.78
CA GLU A 27 -20.36 68.21 7.91
C GLU A 27 -19.66 67.61 6.68
N LEU A 28 -18.36 67.38 6.82
CA LEU A 28 -17.64 66.48 5.94
C LEU A 28 -17.88 65.06 6.44
N ALA A 29 -18.84 64.38 5.79
CA ALA A 29 -18.96 62.94 5.89
C ALA A 29 -17.57 62.33 5.62
N LYS A 30 -17.04 61.56 6.59
CA LYS A 30 -15.78 60.84 6.42
C LYS A 30 -16.01 59.65 5.49
N THR A 31 -16.11 59.93 4.19
CA THR A 31 -15.79 58.93 3.18
C THR A 31 -14.30 58.61 3.34
N ASN A 32 -13.99 57.53 4.06
CA ASN A 32 -12.65 56.96 4.04
C ASN A 32 -12.28 56.73 2.57
N PRO A 33 -11.24 57.38 2.02
CA PRO A 33 -10.76 57.00 0.71
C PRO A 33 -10.34 55.54 0.78
N LYS A 34 -10.80 54.71 -0.17
CA LYS A 34 -10.24 53.37 -0.36
C LYS A 34 -8.76 53.55 -0.64
N ARG A 35 -7.91 53.31 0.36
CA ARG A 35 -6.46 53.34 0.22
C ARG A 35 -6.09 52.20 -0.72
N GLU A 36 -5.69 52.53 -1.95
CA GLU A 36 -5.12 51.55 -2.86
C GLU A 36 -3.83 50.99 -2.24
N ALA A 37 -3.66 49.67 -2.36
CA ALA A 37 -2.47 49.00 -1.83
C ALA A 37 -1.23 49.49 -2.57
N THR A 38 -0.20 49.85 -1.83
CA THR A 38 1.07 50.29 -2.43
C THR A 38 1.72 49.13 -3.19
N LYS A 39 2.57 49.44 -4.18
CA LYS A 39 3.28 48.42 -4.98
C LYS A 39 4.01 47.39 -4.11
N ASN A 40 4.56 47.82 -2.98
CA ASN A 40 5.25 46.95 -2.02
C ASN A 40 4.26 46.05 -1.26
N GLU A 41 3.14 46.60 -0.76
CA GLU A 41 2.08 45.81 -0.10
C GLU A 41 1.51 44.72 -1.03
N ILE A 42 1.33 45.03 -2.33
CA ILE A 42 0.91 44.04 -3.34
C ILE A 42 1.97 42.95 -3.54
N LEU A 43 3.26 43.32 -3.52
CA LEU A 43 4.38 42.39 -3.67
C LEU A 43 4.49 41.44 -2.46
N PHE A 44 4.35 41.97 -1.25
CA PHE A 44 4.28 41.17 -0.02
C PHE A 44 3.05 40.25 0.00
N PHE A 45 1.89 40.73 -0.46
CA PHE A 45 0.67 39.91 -0.53
C PHE A 45 0.81 38.74 -1.52
N ARG A 46 1.41 38.98 -2.69
CA ARG A 46 1.75 37.92 -3.66
C ARG A 46 2.75 36.92 -3.08
N LEU A 47 3.81 37.40 -2.43
CA LEU A 47 4.81 36.53 -1.81
C LEU A 47 4.19 35.65 -0.69
N GLY A 48 3.35 36.23 0.16
CA GLY A 48 2.62 35.51 1.19
C GLY A 48 1.70 34.42 0.63
N ILE A 49 0.93 34.73 -0.43
CA ILE A 49 0.10 33.73 -1.12
C ILE A 49 0.96 32.61 -1.73
N SER A 50 2.09 32.93 -2.36
CA SER A 50 2.98 31.89 -2.92
C SER A 50 3.53 30.96 -1.83
N ILE A 51 3.92 31.49 -0.67
CA ILE A 51 4.40 30.68 0.46
C ILE A 51 3.28 29.76 0.98
N ILE A 52 2.06 30.27 1.13
CA ILE A 52 0.88 29.49 1.56
C ILE A 52 0.57 28.39 0.53
N ALA A 53 0.60 28.70 -0.77
CA ALA A 53 0.36 27.72 -1.83
C ALA A 53 1.41 26.59 -1.82
N ILE A 54 2.70 26.93 -1.68
CA ILE A 54 3.78 25.94 -1.56
C ILE A 54 3.59 25.08 -0.30
N ALA A 55 3.23 25.67 0.84
CA ALA A 55 2.96 24.93 2.06
C ALA A 55 1.80 23.92 1.90
N ILE A 56 0.72 24.31 1.23
CA ILE A 56 -0.40 23.41 0.92
C ILE A 56 0.06 22.25 0.02
N VAL A 57 0.85 22.51 -1.02
CA VAL A 57 1.40 21.45 -1.90
C VAL A 57 2.29 20.48 -1.11
N VAL A 58 3.21 20.99 -0.27
CA VAL A 58 4.08 20.14 0.56
C VAL A 58 3.27 19.31 1.55
N VAL A 59 2.28 19.89 2.23
CA VAL A 59 1.38 19.15 3.14
C VAL A 59 0.59 18.09 2.38
N THR A 60 0.11 18.39 1.17
CA THR A 60 -0.63 17.43 0.33
C THR A 60 0.27 16.25 -0.09
N ILE A 61 1.52 16.52 -0.48
CA ILE A 61 2.50 15.48 -0.78
C ILE A 61 2.80 14.62 0.46
N ILE A 62 2.96 15.23 1.64
CA ILE A 62 3.16 14.48 2.89
C ILE A 62 1.95 13.59 3.20
N PHE A 63 0.72 14.08 3.02
CA PHE A 63 -0.49 13.26 3.19
C PHE A 63 -0.58 12.13 2.18
N ILE A 64 -0.22 12.35 0.92
CA ILE A 64 -0.16 11.29 -0.10
C ILE A 64 0.88 10.24 0.28
N VAL A 65 2.10 10.66 0.64
CA VAL A 65 3.17 9.75 1.07
C VAL A 65 2.75 8.97 2.32
N GLN A 66 2.18 9.61 3.34
CA GLN A 66 1.66 8.91 4.53
C GLN A 66 0.50 7.96 4.18
N TYR A 67 -0.39 8.33 3.26
CA TYR A 67 -1.50 7.47 2.83
C TYR A 67 -1.04 6.21 2.10
N PHE A 68 0.11 6.25 1.40
CA PHE A 68 0.70 5.09 0.73
C PHE A 68 1.75 4.35 1.58
N MET A 69 2.44 5.01 2.51
CA MET A 69 3.49 4.41 3.36
C MET A 69 2.98 3.92 4.73
N ASN A 70 1.88 4.48 5.25
CA ASN A 70 1.24 4.03 6.49
C ASN A 70 0.05 3.08 6.23
N ARG A 71 -0.15 2.68 4.97
CA ARG A 71 -0.75 1.37 4.71
C ARG A 71 0.34 0.36 5.07
N GLU A 72 0.28 -0.17 6.29
CA GLU A 72 0.69 -1.57 6.46
C GLU A 72 -0.03 -2.34 5.35
N PRO A 73 0.68 -3.17 4.55
CA PRO A 73 0.01 -3.99 3.55
C PRO A 73 -1.06 -4.79 4.29
N GLU A 74 -2.31 -4.56 3.92
CA GLU A 74 -3.44 -5.33 4.44
C GLU A 74 -3.13 -6.77 4.08
N ALA A 75 -2.83 -7.59 5.10
CA ALA A 75 -2.27 -8.92 4.90
C ALA A 75 -3.12 -9.67 3.89
N GLY A 76 -2.49 -10.07 2.80
CA GLY A 76 -3.14 -10.75 1.71
C GLY A 76 -3.74 -12.07 2.20
N PRO A 77 -4.80 -12.55 1.54
CA PRO A 77 -5.39 -13.83 1.88
C PRO A 77 -4.32 -14.91 1.74
N TYR A 78 -4.08 -15.63 2.84
CA TYR A 78 -3.08 -16.68 2.98
C TYR A 78 -1.61 -16.23 2.98
N ASP A 79 -1.28 -14.93 3.15
CA ASP A 79 0.10 -14.41 3.12
C ASP A 79 1.09 -15.13 4.05
N ASP A 80 0.60 -15.70 5.16
CA ASP A 80 1.41 -16.47 6.12
C ASP A 80 1.80 -17.89 5.63
N TYR A 81 1.26 -18.34 4.49
CA TYR A 81 1.46 -19.69 3.94
C TYR A 81 2.31 -19.69 2.66
N MET A 82 2.88 -20.86 2.34
CA MET A 82 3.78 -21.03 1.21
C MET A 82 3.08 -20.84 -0.13
N HIS A 83 3.44 -19.76 -0.81
CA HIS A 83 3.00 -19.45 -2.16
C HIS A 83 4.01 -19.93 -3.20
N ILE A 84 3.50 -20.46 -4.31
CA ILE A 84 4.31 -20.84 -5.47
C ILE A 84 3.85 -20.11 -6.74
N THR A 85 4.80 -19.88 -7.64
CA THR A 85 4.55 -19.35 -8.98
C THR A 85 4.27 -20.47 -9.98
N ALA A 86 3.80 -20.09 -11.17
CA ALA A 86 3.67 -20.99 -12.31
C ALA A 86 5.00 -21.65 -12.71
N THR A 87 6.15 -21.05 -12.38
CA THR A 87 7.47 -21.65 -12.63
C THR A 87 7.73 -22.81 -11.67
N GLU A 88 7.51 -22.62 -10.38
CA GLU A 88 7.62 -23.71 -9.40
C GLU A 88 6.55 -24.79 -9.64
N LEU A 89 5.32 -24.42 -9.98
CA LEU A 89 4.30 -25.40 -10.35
C LEU A 89 4.69 -26.26 -11.57
N ILE A 90 5.42 -25.70 -12.56
CA ILE A 90 6.00 -26.50 -13.66
C ILE A 90 7.09 -27.46 -13.15
N ILE A 91 7.88 -27.06 -12.15
CA ILE A 91 8.89 -27.93 -11.53
C ILE A 91 8.22 -29.05 -10.73
N LEU A 92 7.11 -28.77 -10.03
CA LEU A 92 6.45 -29.72 -9.13
C LEU A 92 5.49 -30.68 -9.85
N ALA A 93 4.74 -30.19 -10.84
CA ALA A 93 3.66 -30.93 -11.50
C ALA A 93 3.75 -30.95 -13.03
N GLY A 94 4.70 -30.24 -13.65
CA GLY A 94 4.77 -30.14 -15.11
C GLY A 94 5.04 -31.49 -15.78
N TYR A 95 4.26 -31.82 -16.81
CA TYR A 95 4.47 -33.04 -17.60
C TYR A 95 5.71 -32.90 -18.51
N ASP A 96 6.56 -33.92 -18.53
CA ASP A 96 7.66 -34.06 -19.48
C ASP A 96 7.36 -35.14 -20.53
N GLU A 97 7.02 -34.69 -21.74
CA GLU A 97 6.76 -35.54 -22.91
C GLU A 97 7.95 -36.44 -23.30
N VAL A 98 9.19 -36.09 -22.93
CA VAL A 98 10.39 -36.86 -23.28
C VAL A 98 10.53 -38.11 -22.42
N HIS A 99 10.18 -38.01 -21.14
CA HIS A 99 10.35 -39.07 -20.14
C HIS A 99 9.03 -39.72 -19.70
N GLY A 100 7.88 -39.10 -19.98
CA GLY A 100 6.56 -39.59 -19.61
C GLY A 100 6.25 -39.45 -18.11
N VAL A 101 6.88 -38.49 -17.44
CA VAL A 101 6.77 -38.27 -15.98
C VAL A 101 6.22 -36.88 -15.66
N TYR A 102 5.77 -36.68 -14.43
CA TYR A 102 5.29 -35.41 -13.91
C TYR A 102 6.24 -34.90 -12.82
N GLY A 103 6.56 -33.62 -12.88
CA GLY A 103 7.49 -32.98 -11.97
C GLY A 103 8.96 -33.35 -12.21
N ASP A 104 9.85 -32.52 -11.69
CA ASP A 104 11.29 -32.70 -11.69
C ASP A 104 11.86 -32.02 -10.43
N PHE A 105 11.62 -32.65 -9.27
CA PHE A 105 12.07 -32.14 -7.96
C PHE A 105 13.60 -31.95 -7.88
N SER A 106 14.37 -32.60 -8.75
CA SER A 106 15.83 -32.39 -8.83
C SER A 106 16.21 -30.96 -9.21
N GLN A 107 15.32 -30.19 -9.84
CA GLN A 107 15.55 -28.78 -10.12
C GLN A 107 15.52 -27.89 -8.87
N LEU A 108 15.09 -28.40 -7.71
CA LEU A 108 15.16 -27.69 -6.43
C LEU A 108 16.52 -27.91 -5.72
N ASP A 109 17.30 -28.92 -6.14
CA ASP A 109 18.54 -29.30 -5.45
C ASP A 109 19.62 -28.21 -5.49
N GLY A 110 20.16 -27.89 -4.30
CA GLY A 110 21.28 -26.97 -4.13
C GLY A 110 20.95 -25.49 -4.38
N LYS A 111 19.67 -25.13 -4.42
CA LYS A 111 19.19 -23.76 -4.59
C LYS A 111 18.60 -23.22 -3.28
N ALA A 112 19.27 -22.23 -2.71
CA ALA A 112 18.88 -21.61 -1.44
C ALA A 112 17.46 -21.02 -1.48
N GLU A 113 17.03 -20.54 -2.65
CA GLU A 113 15.68 -20.00 -2.86
C GLU A 113 14.54 -21.04 -2.76
N TYR A 114 14.85 -22.34 -2.78
CA TYR A 114 13.85 -23.42 -2.70
C TYR A 114 14.08 -24.36 -1.51
N GLU A 115 14.94 -24.02 -0.54
CA GLU A 115 15.21 -24.88 0.62
C GLU A 115 13.93 -25.17 1.43
N ASP A 116 13.12 -24.16 1.72
CA ASP A 116 11.85 -24.31 2.46
C ASP A 116 10.80 -25.10 1.65
N LEU A 117 10.64 -24.79 0.36
CA LEU A 117 9.73 -25.53 -0.54
C LEU A 117 10.12 -27.01 -0.64
N LYS A 118 11.42 -27.29 -0.78
CA LYS A 118 11.91 -28.66 -0.82
C LYS A 118 11.64 -29.36 0.52
N ALA A 119 11.95 -28.72 1.65
CA ALA A 119 11.75 -29.31 2.97
C ALA A 119 10.28 -29.66 3.25
N LEU A 120 9.33 -28.91 2.68
CA LEU A 120 7.89 -29.16 2.83
C LEU A 120 7.36 -30.34 1.99
N ILE A 121 8.00 -30.66 0.86
CA ILE A 121 7.52 -31.72 -0.07
C ILE A 121 8.37 -33.00 -0.04
N ASP A 122 9.56 -32.98 0.57
CA ASP A 122 10.49 -34.11 0.55
C ASP A 122 9.97 -35.27 1.42
N GLY A 123 9.58 -36.37 0.76
CA GLY A 123 8.95 -37.53 1.41
C GLY A 123 7.42 -37.45 1.51
N GLU A 124 6.79 -36.42 0.95
CA GLU A 124 5.33 -36.30 0.95
C GLU A 124 4.66 -37.15 -0.13
N THR A 125 3.56 -37.81 0.25
CA THR A 125 2.78 -38.68 -0.64
C THR A 125 1.76 -37.90 -1.46
N HIS A 126 1.30 -36.76 -0.93
CA HIS A 126 0.26 -35.91 -1.50
C HIS A 126 0.72 -34.46 -1.47
N ILE A 127 0.75 -33.80 -2.64
CA ILE A 127 0.98 -32.35 -2.75
C ILE A 127 -0.32 -31.69 -3.18
N TYR A 128 -0.78 -30.70 -2.42
CA TYR A 128 -2.00 -29.95 -2.65
C TYR A 128 -1.66 -28.59 -3.26
N PHE A 129 -2.22 -28.27 -4.42
CA PHE A 129 -2.09 -26.97 -5.06
C PHE A 129 -3.44 -26.25 -5.03
N TYR A 130 -3.56 -25.24 -4.17
CA TYR A 130 -4.76 -24.43 -4.06
C TYR A 130 -4.64 -23.14 -4.88
N PHE A 131 -5.32 -23.15 -6.03
CA PHE A 131 -5.44 -22.02 -6.92
C PHE A 131 -6.58 -21.13 -6.44
N TYR A 132 -6.30 -19.84 -6.25
CA TYR A 132 -7.30 -18.87 -5.82
C TYR A 132 -7.12 -17.53 -6.54
N ARG A 133 -8.09 -16.63 -6.44
CA ARG A 133 -7.97 -15.23 -6.91
C ARG A 133 -7.89 -14.30 -5.70
N SER A 134 -6.78 -13.61 -5.50
CA SER A 134 -6.66 -12.61 -4.44
C SER A 134 -7.73 -11.50 -4.56
N SER A 135 -8.22 -11.22 -5.77
CA SER A 135 -9.34 -10.29 -6.00
C SER A 135 -10.73 -10.84 -5.63
N LYS A 136 -10.89 -12.15 -5.40
CA LYS A 136 -12.21 -12.80 -5.21
C LYS A 136 -12.14 -14.07 -4.35
N ILE A 137 -11.79 -13.88 -3.09
CA ILE A 137 -11.71 -14.95 -2.07
C ILE A 137 -13.08 -15.56 -1.76
N SER A 138 -13.07 -16.89 -1.62
CA SER A 138 -14.22 -17.69 -1.17
C SER A 138 -14.16 -17.90 0.34
N ASN A 139 -14.93 -17.12 1.11
CA ASN A 139 -14.97 -17.21 2.59
C ASN A 139 -15.11 -18.65 3.13
N PRO A 140 -15.96 -19.55 2.59
CA PRO A 140 -16.05 -20.91 3.11
C PRO A 140 -14.77 -21.74 2.98
N ILE A 141 -13.92 -21.45 1.98
CA ILE A 141 -12.63 -22.12 1.83
C ILE A 141 -11.59 -21.47 2.74
N TYR A 142 -11.59 -20.13 2.82
CA TYR A 142 -10.74 -19.40 3.75
C TYR A 142 -10.96 -19.88 5.20
N GLU A 143 -12.22 -19.93 5.66
CA GLU A 143 -12.57 -20.43 7.00
C GLU A 143 -12.13 -21.89 7.22
N ALA A 144 -12.22 -22.76 6.20
CA ALA A 144 -11.75 -24.13 6.28
C ALA A 144 -10.22 -24.21 6.41
N VAL A 145 -9.48 -23.49 5.55
CA VAL A 145 -8.01 -23.42 5.56
C VAL A 145 -7.49 -22.84 6.87
N MET A 146 -8.07 -21.75 7.38
CA MET A 146 -7.72 -21.16 8.69
C MET A 146 -8.06 -22.05 9.89
N SER A 147 -8.76 -23.17 9.66
CA SER A 147 -9.13 -24.14 10.71
C SER A 147 -8.32 -25.44 10.66
N VAL A 148 -7.34 -25.55 9.75
CA VAL A 148 -6.37 -26.64 9.76
C VAL A 148 -5.20 -26.23 10.64
N ASP A 149 -5.00 -26.95 11.75
CA ASP A 149 -3.83 -26.79 12.62
C ASP A 149 -2.55 -27.26 11.89
N ASP A 150 -1.41 -26.61 12.15
CA ASP A 150 -0.09 -26.94 11.60
C ASP A 150 0.00 -27.06 10.05
N LEU A 151 -0.91 -26.40 9.31
CA LEU A 151 -0.97 -26.43 7.83
C LEU A 151 0.35 -25.98 7.16
N GLU A 152 1.13 -25.11 7.81
CA GLU A 152 2.46 -24.69 7.36
C GLU A 152 3.48 -25.83 7.28
N ASN A 153 3.22 -26.98 7.91
CA ASN A 153 4.02 -28.20 7.85
C ASN A 153 3.43 -29.25 6.88
N THR A 154 2.30 -28.96 6.23
CA THR A 154 1.68 -29.81 5.21
C THR A 154 2.08 -29.31 3.82
N ALA A 155 2.27 -30.20 2.83
CA ALA A 155 2.50 -29.82 1.44
C ALA A 155 1.27 -29.21 0.74
N PHE A 156 0.76 -28.10 1.29
CA PHE A 156 -0.38 -27.33 0.82
C PHE A 156 0.09 -25.96 0.31
N LEU A 157 0.20 -25.87 -1.01
CA LEU A 157 0.86 -24.80 -1.74
C LEU A 157 -0.17 -23.87 -2.38
N PHE A 158 0.00 -22.57 -2.19
CA PHE A 158 -0.95 -21.54 -2.62
C PHE A 158 -0.54 -20.92 -3.96
N VAL A 159 -1.50 -20.78 -4.88
CA VAL A 159 -1.28 -20.20 -6.21
C VAL A 159 -2.28 -19.08 -6.48
N ASP A 160 -1.87 -17.82 -6.26
CA ASP A 160 -2.69 -16.66 -6.63
C ASP A 160 -2.73 -16.49 -8.15
N MET A 161 -3.89 -16.72 -8.76
CA MET A 161 -4.14 -16.60 -10.19
C MET A 161 -4.25 -15.14 -10.67
N ASP A 162 -4.24 -14.17 -9.76
CA ASP A 162 -4.15 -12.73 -10.07
C ASP A 162 -2.71 -12.18 -9.95
N ALA A 163 -1.78 -12.94 -9.35
CA ALA A 163 -0.39 -12.52 -9.16
C ALA A 163 0.40 -12.43 -10.48
N THR A 164 1.29 -11.44 -10.58
CA THR A 164 2.08 -11.18 -11.80
C THR A 164 3.00 -12.33 -12.20
N GLY A 165 3.52 -13.10 -11.23
CA GLY A 165 4.29 -14.32 -11.49
C GLY A 165 3.48 -15.46 -12.14
N ASN A 166 2.15 -15.37 -12.09
CA ASN A 166 1.21 -16.38 -12.57
C ASN A 166 0.44 -15.95 -13.83
N ALA A 167 0.80 -14.81 -14.43
CA ALA A 167 0.11 -14.24 -15.60
C ALA A 167 -0.04 -15.24 -16.78
N ASN A 168 0.95 -16.12 -16.98
CA ASN A 168 0.98 -17.09 -18.08
C ASN A 168 0.53 -18.51 -17.65
N LEU A 169 -0.03 -18.69 -16.44
CA LEU A 169 -0.36 -19.99 -15.85
C LEU A 169 -1.20 -20.89 -16.79
N PHE A 170 -2.27 -20.32 -17.35
CA PHE A 170 -3.22 -21.02 -18.23
C PHE A 170 -2.68 -21.26 -19.66
N GLU A 171 -1.53 -20.69 -20.00
CA GLU A 171 -0.89 -20.83 -21.31
C GLU A 171 0.22 -21.89 -21.31
N GLN A 172 0.57 -22.46 -20.16
CA GLN A 172 1.68 -23.42 -20.02
C GLN A 172 1.32 -24.81 -20.58
N PRO A 173 1.96 -25.28 -21.68
CA PRO A 173 1.66 -26.60 -22.25
C PRO A 173 1.88 -27.73 -21.25
N LYS A 174 2.93 -27.62 -20.44
CA LYS A 174 3.29 -28.59 -19.39
C LYS A 174 2.22 -28.77 -18.30
N LEU A 175 1.32 -27.81 -18.11
CA LEU A 175 0.27 -27.83 -17.08
C LEU A 175 -1.13 -28.18 -17.64
N THR A 176 -1.25 -28.41 -18.95
CA THR A 176 -2.56 -28.67 -19.60
C THR A 176 -3.29 -29.89 -19.04
N HIS A 177 -2.56 -30.89 -18.56
CA HIS A 177 -3.10 -32.11 -17.94
C HIS A 177 -3.84 -31.85 -16.61
N LEU A 178 -3.53 -30.75 -15.92
CA LEU A 178 -4.22 -30.35 -14.67
C LEU A 178 -5.66 -29.86 -14.89
N ALA A 179 -6.04 -29.62 -16.15
CA ALA A 179 -7.36 -29.14 -16.57
C ALA A 179 -7.81 -27.82 -15.88
N LEU A 180 -6.87 -26.91 -15.61
CA LEU A 180 -7.12 -25.62 -14.95
C LEU A 180 -8.09 -24.75 -15.78
N GLU A 181 -9.16 -24.27 -15.13
CA GLU A 181 -10.17 -23.41 -15.75
C GLU A 181 -9.93 -21.93 -15.41
N GLN A 182 -9.50 -21.12 -16.38
CA GLN A 182 -9.24 -19.67 -16.19
C GLN A 182 -10.44 -18.89 -15.62
N ASN A 183 -11.67 -19.32 -15.94
CA ASN A 183 -12.90 -18.64 -15.50
C ASN A 183 -13.33 -18.98 -14.06
N ARG A 184 -12.55 -19.80 -13.33
CA ARG A 184 -12.80 -20.11 -11.92
C ARG A 184 -12.13 -19.09 -11.01
N ASP A 185 -12.71 -18.98 -9.81
CA ASP A 185 -12.19 -18.17 -8.73
C ASP A 185 -11.30 -18.99 -7.78
N ASN A 186 -11.59 -20.29 -7.64
CA ASN A 186 -10.89 -21.22 -6.75
C ASN A 186 -10.87 -22.62 -7.38
N MET A 187 -9.74 -23.33 -7.28
CA MET A 187 -9.58 -24.74 -7.68
C MET A 187 -8.56 -25.41 -6.74
N LEU A 188 -8.77 -26.68 -6.39
CA LEU A 188 -7.79 -27.49 -5.68
C LEU A 188 -7.32 -28.61 -6.60
N VAL A 189 -6.02 -28.77 -6.77
CA VAL A 189 -5.42 -29.95 -7.40
C VAL A 189 -4.70 -30.75 -6.31
N ILE A 190 -4.93 -32.06 -6.27
CA ILE A 190 -4.21 -33.00 -5.41
C ILE A 190 -3.34 -33.85 -6.33
N PHE A 191 -2.03 -33.90 -6.05
CA PHE A 191 -1.05 -34.72 -6.76
C PHE A 191 -0.57 -35.86 -5.85
N GLU A 192 -0.82 -37.09 -6.27
CA GLU A 192 -0.43 -38.33 -5.61
C GLU A 192 0.91 -38.80 -6.19
N VAL A 193 2.01 -38.51 -5.46
CA VAL A 193 3.40 -38.59 -5.95
C VAL A 193 3.92 -40.03 -6.05
N GLU A 194 3.48 -40.91 -5.15
CA GLU A 194 3.90 -42.32 -5.11
C GLU A 194 2.97 -43.27 -5.89
N ALA A 195 1.97 -42.76 -6.61
CA ALA A 195 1.09 -43.58 -7.45
C ALA A 195 1.85 -44.12 -8.67
N ASP A 196 1.63 -45.41 -9.02
CA ASP A 196 2.27 -46.09 -10.16
C ASP A 196 2.20 -45.28 -11.49
N ASP A 197 1.13 -44.50 -11.69
CA ASP A 197 0.87 -43.69 -12.88
C ASP A 197 0.96 -42.15 -12.63
N ASN A 198 1.36 -41.68 -11.43
CA ASN A 198 1.33 -40.27 -11.00
C ASN A 198 -0.04 -39.59 -11.18
N LYS A 199 -0.87 -39.58 -10.15
CA LYS A 199 -2.30 -39.25 -10.28
C LYS A 199 -2.63 -37.83 -9.82
N PHE A 200 -3.44 -37.13 -10.62
CA PHE A 200 -3.98 -35.81 -10.31
C PHE A 200 -5.50 -35.86 -10.12
N GLU A 201 -6.00 -35.21 -9.06
CA GLU A 201 -7.43 -34.99 -8.84
C GLU A 201 -7.72 -33.48 -8.74
N THR A 202 -8.60 -32.96 -9.60
CA THR A 202 -8.94 -31.53 -9.66
C THR A 202 -10.37 -31.27 -9.18
N TRP A 203 -10.51 -30.43 -8.14
CA TRP A 203 -11.78 -30.01 -7.56
C TRP A 203 -12.04 -28.52 -7.80
N VAL A 204 -13.16 -28.20 -8.44
CA VAL A 204 -13.57 -26.81 -8.78
C VAL A 204 -14.83 -26.34 -8.02
N LEU A 205 -15.42 -27.20 -7.19
CA LEU A 205 -16.61 -26.89 -6.39
C LEU A 205 -16.20 -26.57 -4.95
N THR A 206 -16.57 -25.38 -4.47
CA THR A 206 -16.31 -24.91 -3.10
C THR A 206 -16.56 -25.97 -2.04
N ASN A 207 -17.70 -26.66 -2.07
CA ASN A 207 -18.04 -27.68 -1.09
C ASN A 207 -17.09 -28.89 -1.12
N HIS A 208 -16.58 -29.29 -2.30
CA HIS A 208 -15.61 -30.39 -2.39
C HIS A 208 -14.26 -29.93 -1.87
N ILE A 209 -13.80 -28.73 -2.25
CA ILE A 209 -12.55 -28.15 -1.74
C ILE A 209 -12.57 -28.07 -0.20
N VAL A 210 -13.67 -27.60 0.40
CA VAL A 210 -13.85 -27.57 1.87
C VAL A 210 -13.83 -28.98 2.47
N ILE A 211 -14.45 -29.98 1.83
CA ILE A 211 -14.41 -31.37 2.31
C ILE A 211 -12.98 -31.91 2.28
N GLU A 212 -12.20 -31.65 1.22
CA GLU A 212 -10.81 -32.10 1.12
C GLU A 212 -9.90 -31.39 2.13
N VAL A 213 -10.00 -30.06 2.25
CA VAL A 213 -9.22 -29.28 3.25
C VAL A 213 -9.52 -29.76 4.67
N ASN A 214 -10.78 -30.04 5.01
CA ASN A 214 -11.15 -30.53 6.35
C ASN A 214 -10.64 -31.94 6.65
N LYS A 215 -10.17 -32.73 5.66
CA LYS A 215 -9.49 -34.01 5.94
C LYS A 215 -8.09 -33.82 6.52
N LEU A 216 -7.50 -32.64 6.36
CA LEU A 216 -6.16 -32.31 6.85
C LEU A 216 -6.13 -31.98 8.36
N GLN A 217 -7.28 -31.86 9.01
CA GLN A 217 -7.42 -31.58 10.45
C GLN A 217 -7.17 -32.81 11.35
N SER A 218 -6.45 -33.83 10.88
CA SER A 218 -6.44 -35.20 11.43
C SER A 218 -5.35 -35.50 12.46
#